data_AF-A0A6B2TMS7-F1
#
_entry.id   AF-A0A6B2TMS7-F1
#
_cell.length_a   1.000
_cell.length_b   1.000
_cell.length_c   1.000
_cell.angle_alpha   90.00
_cell.angle_beta   90.00
_cell.angle_gamma   90.00
#
_symmetry.space_group_name_H-M   'P 1'
#
loop_
_entity.id
_entity.type
_entity.pdbx_description
1 polymer ?
#
loop_
_entity_poly.entity_id
_entity_poly.type
_entity_poly.pdbx_seq_one_letter_code
_entity_poly.pdbx_strand_id
1 'polypeptide(L)'
;MAAAELASPPAVRDVDVYADPSGALPVYRWRQAPKGLATRRQLRARRLRPGGQDPVAVIECRGGKRKAWLYEIDKAKPIRPMTFAKELALDKAMAARQTCPTCSRRYYHCLPLRTLGSCLECYDGTPAAPGSYMRPPGEHLAAAA
;
A
#
# COMPACT_ATOMS: atom_id res chain seq x y z
N MET A 1 -12.67 -30.50 -52.32
CA MET A 1 -13.89 -30.04 -51.62
C MET A 1 -13.48 -29.20 -50.41
N ALA A 2 -13.23 -27.91 -50.62
CA ALA A 2 -12.82 -27.00 -49.55
C ALA A 2 -14.09 -26.44 -48.87
N ALA A 3 -14.32 -26.81 -47.62
CA ALA A 3 -15.36 -26.20 -46.79
C ALA A 3 -14.80 -24.90 -46.19
N ALA A 4 -15.55 -23.83 -46.40
CA ALA A 4 -15.21 -22.45 -46.08
C ALA A 4 -15.07 -22.21 -44.57
N GLU A 5 -14.01 -21.51 -44.20
CA GLU A 5 -13.75 -20.95 -42.89
C GLU A 5 -14.81 -19.89 -42.57
N LEU A 6 -15.69 -20.18 -41.60
CA LEU A 6 -16.66 -19.22 -41.08
C LEU A 6 -15.89 -18.10 -40.38
N ALA A 7 -15.74 -16.96 -41.07
CA ALA A 7 -15.17 -15.75 -40.52
C ALA A 7 -15.93 -15.36 -39.24
N SER A 8 -15.24 -15.36 -38.11
CA SER A 8 -15.73 -14.84 -36.83
C SER A 8 -16.24 -13.41 -37.05
N PRO A 9 -17.44 -13.03 -36.55
CA PRO A 9 -17.90 -11.66 -36.67
C PRO A 9 -16.89 -10.70 -36.03
N PRO A 10 -16.65 -9.52 -36.62
CA PRO A 10 -15.69 -8.57 -36.07
C PRO A 10 -16.13 -8.18 -34.66
N ALA A 11 -15.18 -8.14 -33.73
CA ALA A 11 -15.41 -7.65 -32.39
C ALA A 11 -15.99 -6.23 -32.46
N VAL A 12 -17.27 -6.07 -32.13
CA VAL A 12 -17.93 -4.78 -32.05
C VAL A 12 -17.15 -3.96 -31.02
N ARG A 13 -16.40 -2.97 -31.49
CA ARG A 13 -15.81 -1.96 -30.63
C ARG A 13 -16.92 -0.96 -30.35
N ASP A 14 -17.51 -1.02 -29.17
CA ASP A 14 -18.35 0.06 -28.64
C ASP A 14 -17.46 1.29 -28.44
N VAL A 15 -17.26 2.04 -29.52
CA VAL A 15 -16.64 3.37 -29.51
C VAL A 15 -17.76 4.35 -29.28
N ASP A 16 -17.81 4.92 -28.08
CA ASP A 16 -18.80 5.93 -27.73
C ASP A 16 -18.47 7.23 -28.49
N VAL A 17 -19.28 7.51 -29.52
CA VAL A 17 -19.09 8.64 -30.46
C VAL A 17 -19.20 10.00 -29.76
N TYR A 18 -19.72 10.03 -28.53
CA TYR A 18 -19.88 11.25 -27.71
C TYR A 18 -18.78 11.46 -26.67
N ALA A 19 -17.66 10.76 -26.76
CA ALA A 19 -16.51 11.04 -25.91
C ALA A 19 -15.95 12.44 -26.20
N ASP A 20 -16.04 13.35 -25.22
CA ASP A 20 -15.46 14.69 -25.30
C ASP A 20 -13.95 14.61 -25.62
N PRO A 21 -13.45 15.28 -26.67
CA PRO A 21 -12.03 15.25 -27.06
C PRO A 21 -11.12 16.05 -26.10
N SER A 22 -11.67 16.56 -24.99
CA SER A 22 -11.04 17.50 -24.05
C SER A 22 -10.13 16.87 -22.98
N GLY A 23 -9.85 15.57 -23.07
CA GLY A 23 -8.99 14.88 -22.10
C GLY A 23 -9.70 14.43 -20.82
N ALA A 24 -11.04 14.45 -20.80
CA ALA A 24 -11.82 13.88 -19.72
C ALA A 24 -11.79 12.34 -19.82
N LEU A 25 -11.30 11.67 -18.78
CA LEU A 25 -11.28 10.22 -18.71
C LEU A 25 -12.71 9.65 -18.77
N PRO A 26 -12.97 8.58 -19.54
CA PRO A 26 -14.29 7.98 -19.65
C PRO A 26 -14.83 7.58 -18.28
N VAL A 27 -16.10 7.92 -18.03
CA VAL A 27 -16.77 7.68 -16.75
C VAL A 27 -17.79 6.56 -16.88
N TYR A 28 -17.51 5.42 -16.26
CA TYR A 28 -18.43 4.29 -16.20
C TYR A 28 -19.34 4.37 -14.99
N ARG A 29 -20.61 3.96 -15.16
CA ARG A 29 -21.50 3.76 -14.01
C ARG A 29 -21.11 2.50 -13.23
N TRP A 30 -21.65 2.37 -12.02
CA TRP A 30 -21.40 1.24 -11.16
C TRP A 30 -21.70 -0.10 -11.87
N ARG A 31 -20.74 -1.04 -11.82
CA ARG A 31 -20.78 -2.36 -12.48
C ARG A 31 -20.80 -2.35 -14.02
N GLN A 32 -20.62 -1.20 -14.67
CA GLN A 32 -20.55 -1.07 -16.13
C GLN A 32 -19.11 -0.93 -16.66
N ALA A 33 -18.10 -1.14 -15.83
CA ALA A 33 -16.71 -1.07 -16.26
C ALA A 33 -16.37 -2.26 -17.18
N PRO A 34 -15.65 -2.04 -18.29
CA PRO A 34 -15.26 -3.09 -19.21
C PRO A 34 -14.28 -4.08 -18.55
N LYS A 35 -14.27 -5.31 -19.08
CA LYS A 35 -13.29 -6.34 -18.68
C LYS A 35 -11.88 -5.85 -19.02
N GLY A 36 -10.91 -6.15 -18.16
CA GLY A 36 -9.51 -5.70 -18.32
C GLY A 36 -9.16 -4.43 -17.53
N LEU A 37 -10.16 -3.71 -16.99
CA LEU A 37 -9.96 -2.60 -16.07
C LEU A 37 -10.20 -3.01 -14.61
N ALA A 38 -9.35 -2.51 -13.73
CA ALA A 38 -9.47 -2.72 -12.30
C ALA A 38 -9.19 -1.44 -11.51
N THR A 39 -9.92 -1.27 -10.41
CA THR A 39 -9.61 -0.25 -9.42
C THR A 39 -8.32 -0.59 -8.67
N ARG A 40 -7.65 0.41 -8.06
CA ARG A 40 -6.48 0.18 -7.19
C ARG A 40 -6.72 -0.88 -6.12
N ARG A 41 -7.94 -0.93 -5.57
CA ARG A 41 -8.32 -1.93 -4.56
C ARG A 41 -8.39 -3.34 -5.16
N GLN A 42 -8.97 -3.49 -6.34
CA GLN A 42 -9.03 -4.77 -7.07
C GLN A 42 -7.64 -5.24 -7.50
N LEU A 43 -6.76 -4.34 -7.96
CA LEU A 43 -5.36 -4.68 -8.25
C LEU A 43 -4.63 -5.17 -7.01
N ARG A 44 -4.77 -4.48 -5.86
CA ARG A 44 -4.15 -4.90 -4.60
C ARG A 44 -4.62 -6.27 -4.14
N ALA A 45 -5.91 -6.59 -4.30
CA ALA A 45 -6.43 -7.93 -3.98
C ALA A 45 -5.76 -9.03 -4.82
N ARG A 46 -5.30 -8.71 -6.03
CA ARG A 46 -4.53 -9.60 -6.92
C ARG A 46 -3.01 -9.52 -6.71
N ARG A 47 -2.54 -8.85 -5.66
CA ARG A 47 -1.11 -8.56 -5.41
C ARG A 47 -0.42 -7.77 -6.54
N LEU A 48 -1.19 -6.96 -7.28
CA LEU A 48 -0.71 -6.09 -8.35
C LEU A 48 -0.73 -4.62 -7.92
N ARG A 49 0.10 -3.81 -8.59
CA ARG A 49 0.12 -2.35 -8.51
C ARG A 49 -0.04 -1.75 -9.91
N PRO A 50 -0.56 -0.51 -10.05
CA PRO A 50 -0.71 0.16 -11.35
C PRO A 50 0.57 0.36 -12.17
N GLY A 51 1.76 0.04 -11.63
CA GLY A 51 2.99 0.04 -12.42
C GLY A 51 3.53 1.42 -12.83
N GLY A 52 2.87 2.51 -12.43
CA GLY A 52 3.20 3.88 -12.86
C GLY A 52 2.30 4.40 -13.98
N GLN A 53 1.27 3.64 -14.38
CA GLN A 53 0.32 4.09 -15.40
C GLN A 53 -0.64 5.16 -14.85
N ASP A 54 -1.01 6.08 -15.72
CA ASP A 54 -2.09 7.02 -15.48
C ASP A 54 -3.45 6.32 -15.50
N PRO A 55 -4.44 6.84 -14.76
CA PRO A 55 -5.78 6.27 -14.77
C PRO A 55 -6.39 6.37 -16.18
N VAL A 56 -6.99 5.28 -16.65
CA VAL A 56 -7.56 5.18 -18.00
C VAL A 56 -9.05 5.53 -18.01
N ALA A 57 -9.72 5.36 -16.86
CA ALA A 57 -11.13 5.65 -16.72
C ALA A 57 -11.51 5.94 -15.26
N VAL A 58 -12.73 6.42 -15.06
CA VAL A 58 -13.36 6.61 -13.76
C VAL A 58 -14.56 5.69 -13.65
N ILE A 59 -14.78 5.11 -12.47
CA ILE A 59 -16.07 4.49 -12.14
C ILE A 59 -16.79 5.30 -11.06
N GLU A 60 -18.03 5.63 -11.33
CA GLU A 60 -18.93 6.25 -10.36
C GLU A 60 -19.66 5.20 -9.54
N CYS A 61 -19.51 5.31 -8.23
CA CYS A 61 -20.04 4.42 -7.22
C CYS A 61 -21.04 5.18 -6.34
N ARG A 62 -22.00 4.45 -5.75
CA ARG A 62 -23.01 5.03 -4.83
C ARG A 62 -23.79 6.21 -5.45
N GLY A 63 -24.24 6.05 -6.70
CA GLY A 63 -25.02 7.08 -7.41
C GLY A 63 -24.24 8.38 -7.61
N GLY A 64 -22.97 8.29 -8.04
CA GLY A 64 -22.12 9.45 -8.31
C GLY A 64 -21.38 10.03 -7.09
N LYS A 65 -21.74 9.64 -5.86
CA LYS A 65 -21.13 10.19 -4.63
C LYS A 65 -19.66 9.81 -4.42
N ARG A 66 -19.18 8.75 -5.08
CA ARG A 66 -17.79 8.31 -4.99
C ARG A 66 -17.26 7.97 -6.37
N LYS A 67 -16.06 8.46 -6.67
CA LYS A 67 -15.34 8.15 -7.90
C LYS A 67 -14.15 7.25 -7.58
N ALA A 68 -13.88 6.27 -8.43
CA ALA A 68 -12.68 5.45 -8.33
C ALA A 68 -11.98 5.37 -9.68
N TRP A 69 -10.66 5.48 -9.65
CA TRP A 69 -9.82 5.37 -10.85
C TRP A 69 -9.69 3.91 -11.29
N LEU A 70 -9.82 3.69 -12.58
CA LEU A 70 -9.64 2.42 -13.26
C LEU A 70 -8.30 2.39 -13.99
N TYR A 71 -7.70 1.21 -13.95
CA TYR A 71 -6.35 0.93 -14.40
C TYR A 71 -6.36 -0.36 -15.22
N GLU A 72 -5.57 -0.43 -16.28
CA GLU A 72 -5.42 -1.66 -17.05
C GLU A 72 -4.70 -2.72 -16.21
N ILE A 73 -5.22 -3.95 -16.26
CA ILE A 73 -4.67 -5.09 -15.52
C ILE A 73 -3.39 -5.61 -16.20
N ASP A 74 -3.34 -5.62 -17.53
CA ASP A 74 -2.23 -6.20 -18.29
C ASP A 74 -0.94 -5.39 -18.15
N LYS A 75 -1.05 -4.07 -17.98
CA LYS A 75 0.07 -3.16 -17.69
C LYS A 75 0.43 -3.11 -16.20
N ALA A 76 -0.36 -3.76 -15.34
CA ALA A 76 -0.09 -3.78 -13.91
C ALA A 76 1.17 -4.58 -13.60
N LYS A 77 1.92 -4.14 -12.61
CA LYS A 77 3.15 -4.80 -12.16
C LYS A 77 2.90 -5.48 -10.82
N PRO A 78 3.60 -6.57 -10.48
CA PRO A 78 3.56 -7.14 -9.13
C PRO A 78 3.88 -6.08 -8.06
N ILE A 79 3.25 -6.20 -6.88
CA ILE A 79 3.61 -5.37 -5.74
C ILE A 79 5.11 -5.59 -5.42
N ARG A 80 5.84 -4.49 -5.15
CA ARG A 80 7.24 -4.58 -4.73
C ARG A 80 7.29 -5.37 -3.41
N PRO A 81 8.04 -6.48 -3.34
CA PRO A 81 8.21 -7.17 -2.07
C PRO A 81 8.93 -6.28 -1.07
N MET A 82 8.76 -6.60 0.21
CA MET A 82 9.67 -6.13 1.24
C MET A 82 11.04 -6.77 0.99
N THR A 83 12.07 -5.95 1.09
CA THR A 83 13.46 -6.39 0.97
C THR A 83 14.12 -6.19 2.33
N PHE A 84 15.17 -6.95 2.63
CA PHE A 84 15.90 -6.82 3.90
C PHE A 84 16.36 -5.38 4.17
N ALA A 85 16.79 -4.65 3.13
CA ALA A 85 17.15 -3.23 3.26
C ALA A 85 15.98 -2.35 3.71
N LYS A 86 14.75 -2.62 3.24
CA LYS A 86 13.55 -1.89 3.69
C LYS A 86 13.14 -2.28 5.10
N GLU A 87 13.29 -3.55 5.46
CA GLU A 87 13.02 -4.03 6.82
C GLU A 87 13.97 -3.38 7.83
N LEU A 88 15.27 -3.33 7.51
CA LEU A 88 16.27 -2.61 8.31
C LEU A 88 15.96 -1.11 8.41
N ALA A 89 15.56 -0.47 7.32
CA ALA A 89 15.17 0.95 7.35
C ALA A 89 13.92 1.19 8.22
N LEU A 90 12.94 0.30 8.15
CA LEU A 90 11.75 0.36 8.99
C LEU A 90 12.10 0.13 10.46
N ASP A 91 12.96 -0.85 10.77
CA ASP A 91 13.43 -1.11 12.14
C ASP A 91 14.16 0.10 12.72
N LYS A 92 15.08 0.71 11.95
CA LYS A 92 15.76 1.96 12.36
C LYS A 92 14.78 3.11 12.62
N ALA A 93 13.79 3.30 11.74
CA ALA A 93 12.76 4.33 11.91
C ALA A 93 11.84 4.03 13.12
N MET A 94 11.61 2.76 13.42
CA MET A 94 10.86 2.34 14.61
C MET A 94 11.71 2.49 15.88
N ALA A 95 12.99 2.18 15.84
CA ALA A 95 13.92 2.36 16.96
C ALA A 95 14.00 3.85 17.36
N ALA A 96 14.14 4.77 16.40
CA ALA A 96 14.17 6.20 16.67
C ALA A 96 12.90 6.73 17.39
N ARG A 97 11.74 6.11 17.16
CA ARG A 97 10.47 6.48 17.81
C ARG A 97 10.24 5.78 19.16
N GLN A 98 10.95 4.69 19.41
CA GLN A 98 10.77 3.82 20.57
C GLN A 98 11.90 3.98 21.60
N THR A 99 13.04 4.55 21.22
CA THR A 99 14.19 4.73 22.10
C THR A 99 14.10 6.09 22.81
N CYS A 100 14.15 6.06 24.13
CA CYS A 100 14.24 7.29 24.92
C CYS A 100 15.63 7.94 24.73
N PRO A 101 15.71 9.24 24.39
CA PRO A 101 17.00 9.91 24.23
C PRO A 101 17.77 10.09 25.54
N THR A 102 17.11 10.03 26.70
CA THR A 102 17.72 10.23 28.02
C THR A 102 18.30 8.94 28.61
N CYS A 103 17.50 7.87 28.66
CA CYS A 103 17.90 6.60 29.29
C CYS A 103 18.28 5.51 28.27
N SER A 104 18.17 5.79 26.98
CA SER A 104 18.50 4.87 25.86
C SER A 104 17.73 3.54 25.85
N ARG A 105 16.69 3.37 26.68
CA ARG A 105 15.80 2.20 26.67
C ARG A 105 14.91 2.23 25.43
N ARG A 106 14.78 1.08 24.75
CA ARG A 106 13.89 0.88 23.60
C ARG A 106 12.57 0.25 24.04
N TYR A 107 11.46 0.95 23.88
CA TYR A 107 10.13 0.47 24.24
C TYR A 107 9.48 -0.36 23.12
N TYR A 108 8.46 -1.18 23.42
CA TYR A 108 7.67 -1.90 22.41
C TYR A 108 6.57 -1.02 21.77
N HIS A 109 6.46 0.24 22.19
CA HIS A 109 5.49 1.21 21.71
C HIS A 109 6.17 2.55 21.42
N CYS A 110 5.60 3.33 20.51
CA CYS A 110 6.11 4.66 20.18
C CYS A 110 5.99 5.58 21.40
N LEU A 111 7.11 6.19 21.80
CA LEU A 111 7.15 7.16 22.87
C LEU A 111 6.57 8.51 22.40
N PRO A 112 5.95 9.30 23.30
CA PRO A 112 5.47 10.65 22.99
C PRO A 112 6.61 11.68 22.92
N LEU A 113 7.68 11.40 22.15
CA LEU A 113 8.90 12.24 22.08
C LEU A 113 8.63 13.67 21.62
N ARG A 114 7.59 13.89 20.81
CA ARG A 114 7.22 15.25 20.36
C ARG A 114 6.67 16.12 21.50
N THR A 115 6.02 15.51 22.49
CA THR A 115 5.34 16.24 23.57
C THR A 115 6.16 16.22 24.86
N LEU A 116 6.71 15.07 25.23
CA LEU A 116 7.47 14.89 26.48
C LEU A 116 8.99 14.94 26.28
N GLY A 117 9.49 14.76 25.07
CA GLY A 117 10.94 14.67 24.80
C GLY A 117 11.61 13.38 25.28
N SER A 118 10.96 12.60 26.15
CA SER A 118 11.52 11.39 26.77
C SER A 118 10.42 10.34 27.04
N CYS A 119 10.79 9.22 27.66
CA CYS A 119 9.82 8.28 28.21
C CYS A 119 9.16 8.82 29.49
N LEU A 120 8.03 8.23 29.88
CA LEU A 120 7.29 8.63 31.09
C LEU A 120 8.20 8.59 32.32
N GLU A 121 8.91 7.48 32.56
CA GLU A 121 9.90 7.36 33.66
C GLU A 121 10.87 8.55 33.75
N CYS A 122 11.41 9.02 32.63
CA CYS A 122 12.36 10.13 32.62
C CYS A 122 11.67 11.50 32.75
N TYR A 123 10.37 11.59 32.50
CA TYR A 123 9.60 12.82 32.57
C TYR A 123 8.99 13.05 33.97
N ASP A 124 8.30 12.05 34.52
CA ASP A 124 7.53 12.15 35.77
C ASP A 124 8.02 11.21 36.89
N GLY A 125 8.98 10.32 36.61
CA GLY A 125 9.48 9.34 37.57
C GLY A 125 8.56 8.12 37.76
N THR A 126 7.45 8.03 37.02
CA THR A 126 6.55 6.87 37.08
C THR A 126 7.27 5.64 36.53
N PRO A 127 7.48 4.58 37.33
CA PRO A 127 8.21 3.40 36.89
C PRO A 127 7.48 2.74 35.70
N ALA A 128 8.22 2.48 34.62
CA ALA A 128 7.71 1.74 33.50
C ALA A 128 7.69 0.26 33.87
N ALA A 129 6.62 -0.42 33.45
CA ALA A 129 6.54 -1.85 33.62
C ALA A 129 7.75 -2.53 32.95
N PRO A 130 8.43 -3.49 33.60
CA PRO A 130 9.63 -4.14 33.05
C PRO A 130 9.38 -4.89 31.73
N GLY A 131 8.14 -5.23 31.40
CA GLY A 131 7.75 -5.81 30.10
C GLY A 131 7.44 -4.79 29.01
N SER A 132 7.44 -3.49 29.30
CA SER A 132 7.10 -2.43 28.34
C SER A 132 8.27 -2.00 27.46
N TYR A 133 9.49 -2.38 27.85
CA TYR A 133 10.71 -2.13 27.09
C TYR A 133 11.50 -3.40 26.83
N MET A 134 12.24 -3.36 25.72
CA MET A 134 13.20 -4.38 25.36
C MET A 134 14.35 -4.27 26.36
N ARG A 135 14.43 -5.23 27.28
CA ARG A 135 15.57 -5.31 28.20
C ARG A 135 16.82 -5.46 27.33
N PRO A 136 17.89 -4.67 27.56
CA PRO A 136 19.15 -4.95 26.90
C PRO A 136 19.47 -6.43 27.15
N PRO A 137 19.98 -7.17 26.13
CA PRO A 137 20.41 -8.54 26.37
C PRO A 137 21.31 -8.50 27.61
N GLY A 138 20.95 -9.29 28.62
CA GLY A 138 21.81 -9.39 29.79
C GLY A 138 23.20 -9.78 29.34
N GLU A 139 24.22 -9.41 30.11
CA GLU A 139 25.58 -9.92 29.92
C GLU A 139 25.54 -11.44 30.07
N HIS A 140 25.20 -12.15 29.00
CA HIS A 140 25.60 -13.52 28.82
C HIS A 140 27.09 -13.41 28.56
N LEU A 141 27.90 -13.44 29.64
CA LEU A 141 29.32 -13.72 29.54
C LEU A 141 29.42 -14.98 28.70
N ALA A 142 29.80 -14.83 27.43
CA ALA A 142 30.10 -15.95 26.58
C ALA A 142 31.31 -16.63 27.21
N ALA A 143 31.06 -17.66 28.03
CA ALA A 143 32.08 -18.58 28.45
C ALA A 143 32.58 -19.27 27.18
N ALA A 144 33.66 -18.73 26.61
CA ALA A 144 34.44 -19.41 25.60
C ALA A 144 34.97 -20.71 26.23
N ALA A 145 34.64 -21.83 25.60
CA ALA A 145 35.23 -23.14 25.84
C ALA A 145 35.89 -23.60 24.55
#